data_AF-A0A392TSY3-F1
#
_entry.id   AF-A0A392TSY3-F1
#
_cell.length_a   1.000
_cell.length_b   1.000
_cell.length_c   1.000
_cell.angle_alpha   90.00
_cell.angle_beta   90.00
_cell.angle_gamma   90.00
#
_symmetry.space_group_name_H-M   'P 1'
#
loop_
_entity.id
_entity.type
_entity.pdbx_description
1 polymer ?
#
loop_
_entity_poly.entity_id
_entity_poly.type
_entity_poly.pdbx_seq_one_letter_code
_entity_poly.pdbx_strand_id
1 'polypeptide(L)' 'LFPTTLRKGAMAWYQSLALESVSSWKDLTEQFRRHFTASRRHPKTVATLKAIYQGQDESLCNYIERFNKE' A
#
# COMPACT_ATOMS: atom_id res chain seq x y z
N LEU A 1 9.14 7.66 19.68
CA LEU A 1 8.23 8.45 18.81
C LEU A 1 7.34 7.59 17.92
N PHE A 2 7.76 6.41 17.44
CA PHE A 2 6.91 5.61 16.56
C PHE A 2 5.62 5.06 17.22
N PRO A 3 5.65 4.42 18.41
CA PRO A 3 4.41 3.90 19.01
C PRO A 3 3.38 5.00 19.31
N THR A 4 3.86 6.21 19.60
CA THR A 4 3.02 7.38 19.89
C THR A 4 2.33 7.96 18.66
N THR A 5 2.74 7.60 17.43
CA THR A 5 2.04 8.04 16.20
C THR A 5 0.97 7.05 15.75
N LEU A 6 0.96 5.82 16.28
CA LEU A 6 0.00 4.80 15.88
C LEU A 6 -1.41 5.15 16.37
N ARG A 7 -2.41 4.89 15.53
CA ARG A 7 -3.82 5.12 15.84
C ARG A 7 -4.66 3.90 15.46
N LYS A 8 -5.69 3.61 16.26
CA LYS A 8 -6.71 2.58 15.99
C LYS A 8 -6.08 1.24 15.55
N GLY A 9 -6.35 0.78 14.32
CA GLY A 9 -5.86 -0.50 13.79
C GLY A 9 -4.34 -0.63 13.77
N ALA A 10 -3.59 0.46 13.60
CA ALA A 10 -2.14 0.43 13.67
C ALA A 10 -1.62 0.15 15.08
N MET A 11 -2.31 0.66 16.11
CA MET A 11 -1.98 0.40 17.51
C MET A 11 -2.39 -1.02 17.92
N ALA A 12 -3.56 -1.48 17.50
CA ALA A 12 -4.01 -2.85 17.76
C ALA A 12 -3.06 -3.89 17.14
N TRP A 13 -2.62 -3.67 15.89
CA TRP A 13 -1.60 -4.52 15.27
C TRP A 13 -0.29 -4.51 16.06
N TYR A 14 0.21 -3.34 16.44
CA TYR A 14 1.46 -3.23 17.19
C TYR A 14 1.40 -3.95 18.54
N GLN A 15 0.26 -3.90 19.23
CA GLN A 15 0.02 -4.63 20.48
C GLN A 15 -0.14 -6.15 20.29
N SER A 16 -0.49 -6.60 19.08
CA SER A 16 -0.64 -8.02 18.76
C SER A 16 0.67 -8.70 18.35
N LEU A 17 1.77 -7.96 18.23
CA LEU A 17 3.09 -8.51 17.91
C LEU A 17 3.54 -9.48 19.01
N ALA A 18 4.05 -10.64 18.61
CA ALA A 18 4.58 -11.61 19.55
C ALA A 18 5.80 -11.03 20.28
N LEU A 19 6.00 -11.46 21.53
CA LEU A 19 7.17 -11.05 22.30
C LEU A 19 8.44 -11.50 21.54
N GLU A 20 9.44 -10.61 21.48
CA GLU A 20 10.69 -10.83 20.75
C GLU A 20 10.56 -11.01 19.23
N SER A 21 9.36 -10.80 18.65
CA SER A 21 9.17 -10.87 17.20
C SER A 21 9.81 -9.71 16.45
N VAL A 22 10.28 -8.69 17.16
CA VAL A 22 10.92 -7.49 16.61
C VAL A 22 12.26 -7.31 17.29
N SER A 23 13.33 -7.57 16.52
CA SER A 23 14.71 -7.44 17.01
C SER A 23 15.35 -6.09 16.67
N SER A 24 14.78 -5.35 15.72
CA SER A 24 15.31 -4.07 15.25
C SER A 24 14.24 -3.17 14.64
N TRP A 25 14.57 -1.89 14.46
CA TRP A 25 13.72 -0.95 13.73
C TRP A 25 13.45 -1.38 12.27
N LYS A 26 14.46 -1.99 11.62
CA LYS A 26 14.34 -2.50 10.25
C LYS A 26 13.30 -3.62 10.17
N ASP A 27 13.33 -4.53 11.13
CA ASP A 27 12.39 -5.64 11.26
C ASP A 27 10.96 -5.14 11.51
N LEU A 28 10.80 -4.19 12.45
CA LEU A 28 9.52 -3.53 12.70
C LEU A 28 8.95 -2.85 11.44
N THR A 29 9.80 -2.12 10.72
CA THR A 29 9.39 -1.40 9.51
C THR A 29 8.95 -2.36 8.41
N GLU A 30 9.65 -3.49 8.24
CA GLU A 30 9.29 -4.49 7.24
C GLU A 30 7.99 -5.21 7.60
N GLN A 31 7.80 -5.58 8.87
CA GLN A 31 6.54 -6.18 9.33
C GLN A 31 5.36 -5.21 9.19
N PHE A 32 5.55 -3.93 9.57
CA PHE A 32 4.55 -2.88 9.38
C PHE A 32 4.20 -2.72 7.90
N ARG A 33 5.20 -2.63 7.02
CA ARG A 33 5.01 -2.54 5.58
C ARG A 33 4.23 -3.75 5.08
N ARG A 34 4.62 -4.97 5.42
CA ARG A 34 3.90 -6.18 5.01
C ARG A 34 2.44 -6.14 5.47
N HIS A 35 2.18 -5.83 6.74
CA HIS A 35 0.82 -5.84 7.28
C HIS A 35 -0.09 -4.78 6.65
N PHE A 36 0.40 -3.55 6.49
CA PHE A 36 -0.42 -2.42 6.01
C PHE A 36 -0.32 -2.14 4.51
N THR A 37 0.64 -2.75 3.80
CA THR A 37 0.79 -2.59 2.34
C THR A 37 0.54 -3.87 1.55
N ALA A 38 0.25 -5.00 2.21
CA ALA A 38 -0.18 -6.24 1.55
C ALA A 38 -1.46 -6.06 0.71
N SER A 39 -2.23 -4.99 0.94
CA SER A 39 -3.41 -4.65 0.13
C SER A 39 -3.10 -3.85 -1.14
N ARG A 40 -1.82 -3.67 -1.54
CA ARG A 40 -1.49 -3.15 -2.87
C ARG A 40 -1.97 -4.18 -3.90
N ARG A 41 -3.23 -4.02 -4.32
CA ARG A 41 -4.00 -4.81 -5.29
C ARG A 41 -3.13 -5.13 -6.49
N HIS A 42 -2.59 -6.34 -6.50
CA HIS A 42 -1.79 -6.92 -7.58
C HIS A 42 -0.51 -6.10 -7.94
N PRO A 43 0.58 -6.77 -8.33
CA PRO A 43 1.65 -6.08 -9.04
C PRO A 43 1.04 -5.36 -10.25
N LYS A 44 1.25 -4.05 -10.38
CA LYS A 44 0.92 -3.31 -11.59
C LYS A 44 1.77 -3.87 -12.72
N THR A 45 1.21 -4.81 -13.48
CA THR A 45 1.94 -5.45 -14.57
C THR A 45 1.95 -4.54 -15.79
N VAL A 46 2.93 -4.73 -16.68
CA VAL A 46 2.91 -4.08 -18.00
C VAL A 46 1.61 -4.41 -18.75
N ALA A 47 1.03 -5.59 -18.55
CA ALA A 47 -0.26 -5.96 -19.13
C ALA A 47 -1.42 -5.14 -18.56
N THR A 48 -1.43 -4.89 -17.25
CA THR A 48 -2.43 -4.04 -16.59
C THR A 48 -2.36 -2.61 -17.12
N LEU A 49 -1.16 -2.04 -17.26
CA LEU A 49 -0.97 -0.69 -17.80
C LEU A 49 -1.39 -0.59 -19.27
N LYS A 50 -1.09 -1.62 -20.08
CA LYS A 50 -1.51 -1.67 -21.49
C LYS A 50 -3.02 -1.80 -21.68
N ALA A 51 -3.75 -2.29 -20.68
CA ALA A 51 -5.21 -2.34 -20.71
C ALA A 51 -5.86 -0.96 -20.48
N ILE A 52 -5.09 0.04 -20.02
CA ILE A 52 -5.55 1.42 -19.86
C ILE A 52 -5.27 2.16 -21.16
N TYR A 53 -6.24 2.15 -22.08
CA TYR A 53 -6.23 2.97 -23.29
C TYR A 53 -7.29 4.07 -23.19
N GLN A 54 -7.05 5.18 -23.87
CA GLN A 54 -8.02 6.27 -23.98
C GLN A 54 -9.19 5.82 -24.86
N GLY A 55 -10.41 5.89 -24.35
CA GLY A 55 -11.61 5.64 -25.14
C GLY A 55 -11.87 6.72 -26.19
N GLN A 56 -12.60 6.40 -27.28
CA GLN A 56 -12.93 7.37 -28.34
C GLN A 56 -13.66 8.61 -27.80
N ASP A 57 -14.55 8.43 -26.82
CA ASP A 57 -15.33 9.50 -26.20
C ASP A 57 -14.74 9.99 -24.86
N GLU A 58 -13.51 9.55 -24.53
CA GLU A 58 -12.85 9.90 -23.28
C GLU A 58 -11.96 11.14 -23.46
N SER A 59 -12.16 12.14 -22.60
CA SER A 59 -11.27 13.29 -22.56
C SER A 59 -9.88 12.88 -22.08
N LEU A 60 -8.84 13.58 -22.56
CA LEU A 60 -7.46 13.34 -22.15
C LEU A 60 -7.27 13.46 -20.62
N CYS A 61 -7.99 14.40 -19.99
CA CYS A 61 -7.93 14.62 -18.54
C CYS A 61 -8.43 13.39 -17.77
N ASN A 62 -9.57 12.82 -18.18
CA ASN A 62 -10.17 11.64 -17.55
C ASN A 62 -9.28 10.40 -17.73
N TYR A 63 -8.68 10.25 -18.92
CA TYR A 63 -7.71 9.20 -19.20
C TYR A 63 -6.49 9.29 -18.27
N ILE A 64 -5.86 10.47 -18.15
CA ILE A 64 -4.69 10.69 -17.29
C ILE A 64 -5.04 10.40 -15.82
N GLU A 65 -6.23 10.81 -15.38
CA GLU A 65 -6.69 10.55 -14.02
C GLU A 65 -6.82 9.04 -13.74
N ARG A 66 -7.40 8.26 -14.66
CA ARG A 66 -7.47 6.79 -14.55
C ARG A 66 -6.09 6.14 -14.58
N PHE A 67 -5.25 6.55 -15.52
CA PHE A 67 -3.88 6.03 -15.66
C PHE A 67 -3.05 6.24 -14.38
N ASN A 68 -3.22 7.39 -13.71
CA ASN A 68 -2.50 7.71 -12.47
C ASN A 68 -3.10 7.06 -11.21
N LYS A 69 -4.37 6.67 -11.25
CA LYS A 69 -5.02 5.90 -10.17
C LYS A 69 -4.60 4.43 -10.20
N GLU A 70 -4.23 3.95 -11.38
CA GLU A 70 -3.68 2.61 -11.56
C GLU A 70 -2.20 2.51 -11.28
#